data_AF-A0A164E7Z0-F1
#
_entry.id   AF-A0A164E7Z0-F1
#
_cell.length_a   1.000
_cell.length_b   1.000
_cell.length_c   1.000
_cell.angle_alpha   90.00
_cell.angle_beta   90.00
_cell.angle_gamma   90.00
#
_symmetry.space_group_name_H-M   'P 1'
#
loop_
_entity.id
_entity.type
_entity.pdbx_description
1 polymer ?
#
loop_
_entity_poly.entity_id
_entity_poly.type
_entity_poly.pdbx_seq_one_letter_code
_entity_poly.pdbx_strand_id
1 'polypeptide(L)'
;CLSVFADQRLKHVITVGASGKHSVCVCIYHQNVKLMLSEIGLYDDRHLLMDKVVCFVYNKDCMMSRCSNCPGTENLKLYLEDLISEERESVTSVTYKQWDHTDGNKLETILAERDDYIEKLVVLVNKLTTHHFVARNQSAYFVHSK
;
A
#
# COMPACT_ATOMS: atom_id res chain seq x y z
N CYS A 1 21.11 -6.52 -16.31
CA CYS A 1 20.09 -7.59 -16.41
C CYS A 1 18.72 -6.96 -16.66
N LEU A 2 18.36 -6.77 -17.94
CA LEU A 2 17.02 -6.36 -18.35
C LEU A 2 16.03 -7.49 -18.01
N SER A 3 14.95 -7.17 -17.31
CA SER A 3 13.88 -8.12 -17.01
C SER A 3 13.03 -8.37 -18.25
N VAL A 4 12.44 -9.56 -18.36
CA VAL A 4 11.53 -10.00 -19.45
C VAL A 4 10.36 -9.03 -19.68
N PHE A 5 10.05 -8.16 -18.70
CA PHE A 5 9.15 -7.01 -18.87
C PHE A 5 9.58 -6.01 -19.95
N ALA A 6 10.86 -5.99 -20.35
CA ALA A 6 11.36 -5.15 -21.42
C ALA A 6 11.00 -5.67 -22.83
N ASP A 7 10.80 -6.99 -22.98
CA ASP A 7 10.62 -7.63 -24.28
C ASP A 7 9.18 -7.58 -24.81
N GLN A 8 8.19 -7.28 -23.95
CA GLN A 8 6.79 -7.10 -24.36
C GLN A 8 6.41 -5.62 -24.60
N ARG A 9 7.39 -4.73 -24.75
CA ARG A 9 7.12 -3.31 -24.98
C ARG A 9 6.67 -3.06 -26.43
N LEU A 10 5.53 -2.38 -26.59
CA LEU A 10 5.10 -1.82 -27.88
C LEU A 10 6.21 -0.93 -28.45
N LYS A 11 6.43 -1.01 -29.78
CA LYS A 11 7.55 -0.40 -30.53
C LYS A 11 7.69 1.13 -30.41
N HIS A 12 6.81 1.80 -29.67
CA HIS A 12 6.71 3.25 -29.54
C HIS A 12 7.16 3.78 -28.17
N VAL A 13 7.64 2.93 -27.26
CA VAL A 13 8.06 3.36 -25.92
C VAL A 13 9.55 3.72 -25.90
N ILE A 14 9.85 5.01 -25.76
CA ILE A 14 11.20 5.56 -25.66
C ILE A 14 11.84 5.15 -24.32
N THR A 15 13.05 4.58 -24.37
CA THR A 15 13.85 4.21 -23.19
C THR A 15 14.46 5.45 -22.52
N VAL A 16 14.24 5.60 -21.22
CA VAL A 16 14.88 6.64 -20.41
C VAL A 16 16.32 6.24 -20.14
N GLY A 17 17.26 6.95 -20.78
CA GLY A 17 18.69 6.89 -20.53
C GLY A 17 19.21 8.29 -20.20
N ALA A 18 19.32 8.61 -18.92
CA ALA A 18 20.16 9.68 -18.40
C ALA A 18 20.44 9.39 -16.91
N SER A 19 21.72 9.49 -16.55
CA SER A 19 22.24 9.29 -15.19
C SER A 19 21.37 9.98 -14.12
N GLY A 20 20.89 9.22 -13.13
CA GLY A 20 20.34 9.79 -11.89
C GLY A 20 18.86 9.54 -11.58
N LYS A 21 18.12 8.69 -12.29
CA LYS A 21 16.78 8.25 -11.86
C LYS A 21 16.57 6.78 -12.19
N HIS A 22 16.86 5.89 -11.24
CA HIS A 22 16.30 4.56 -11.28
C HIS A 22 14.78 4.74 -11.21
N SER A 23 14.07 4.53 -12.31
CA SER A 23 12.62 4.41 -12.32
C SER A 23 12.24 3.13 -11.59
N VAL A 24 12.34 3.18 -10.26
CA VAL A 24 11.70 2.19 -9.39
C VAL A 24 10.21 2.33 -9.70
N CYS A 25 9.65 1.35 -10.39
CA CYS A 25 8.20 1.27 -10.52
C CYS A 25 7.66 1.07 -9.10
N VAL A 26 7.08 2.12 -8.54
CA VAL A 26 6.47 2.03 -7.21
C VAL A 26 5.06 1.52 -7.39
N CYS A 27 4.74 0.44 -6.70
CA CYS A 27 3.39 -0.11 -6.71
C CYS A 27 2.40 0.89 -6.10
N ILE A 28 1.32 1.19 -6.83
CA ILE A 28 0.27 2.11 -6.37
C ILE A 28 -0.40 1.66 -5.06
N TYR A 29 -0.54 0.34 -4.85
CA TYR A 29 -1.11 -0.23 -3.63
C TYR A 29 -0.24 0.12 -2.41
N HIS A 30 1.09 -0.06 -2.50
CA HIS A 30 2.00 0.33 -1.42
C HIS A 30 2.10 1.85 -1.29
N GLN A 31 2.14 2.57 -2.41
CA GLN A 31 2.34 4.02 -2.40
C GLN A 31 1.15 4.77 -1.80
N ASN A 32 -0.09 4.38 -2.12
CA ASN A 32 -1.27 5.03 -1.57
C ASN A 32 -1.38 4.83 -0.06
N VAL A 33 -1.08 3.63 0.44
CA VAL A 33 -1.05 3.39 1.89
C VAL A 33 0.03 4.23 2.55
N LYS A 34 1.26 4.29 1.98
CA LYS A 34 2.33 5.15 2.51
C LYS A 34 1.94 6.62 2.58
N LEU A 35 1.34 7.15 1.51
CA LEU A 35 0.91 8.56 1.45
C LEU A 35 -0.17 8.86 2.49
N MET A 36 -1.07 7.92 2.76
CA MET A 36 -2.07 8.11 3.81
C MET A 36 -1.42 8.04 5.20
N LEU A 37 -0.57 7.03 5.46
CA LEU A 37 0.11 6.85 6.75
C LEU A 37 0.99 8.04 7.13
N SER A 38 1.62 8.71 6.15
CA SER A 38 2.43 9.90 6.42
C SER A 38 1.63 11.08 6.98
N GLU A 39 0.32 11.16 6.73
CA GLU A 39 -0.50 12.26 7.26
C GLU A 39 -0.84 12.08 8.74
N ILE A 40 -0.78 10.84 9.22
CA ILE A 40 -1.00 10.45 10.62
C ILE A 40 0.31 10.08 11.33
N GLY A 41 1.46 10.59 10.84
CA GLY A 41 2.75 10.44 11.53
C GLY A 41 3.47 9.11 11.33
N LEU A 42 2.92 8.17 10.55
CA LEU A 42 3.45 6.81 10.36
C LEU A 42 4.31 6.66 9.10
N TYR A 43 5.33 7.51 8.95
CA TYR A 43 6.13 7.63 7.72
C TYR A 43 6.92 6.36 7.32
N ASP A 44 7.38 5.58 8.30
CA ASP A 44 8.27 4.43 8.10
C ASP A 44 7.71 3.13 8.71
N ASP A 45 6.38 2.99 8.74
CA ASP A 45 5.78 1.75 9.22
C ASP A 45 6.22 0.57 8.36
N ARG A 46 7.00 -0.34 8.97
CA ARG A 46 7.66 -1.46 8.30
C ARG A 46 6.66 -2.36 7.57
N HIS A 47 5.48 -2.54 8.13
CA HIS A 47 4.48 -3.46 7.62
C HIS A 47 3.28 -2.75 7.00
N LEU A 48 3.30 -1.42 6.88
CA LEU A 48 2.19 -0.61 6.40
C LEU A 48 0.87 -1.01 7.10
N LEU A 49 0.94 -1.22 8.41
CA LEU A 49 -0.14 -1.70 9.31
C LEU A 49 -0.73 -3.08 8.98
N MET A 50 -0.16 -3.86 8.06
CA MET A 50 -0.63 -5.22 7.78
C MET A 50 -0.56 -6.12 9.02
N ASP A 51 0.39 -5.89 9.91
CA ASP A 51 0.55 -6.60 11.20
C ASP A 51 -0.57 -6.31 12.21
N LYS A 52 -1.39 -5.28 11.97
CA LYS A 52 -2.62 -5.04 12.73
C LYS A 52 -3.83 -5.82 12.19
N VAL A 53 -3.76 -6.28 10.94
CA VAL A 53 -4.84 -7.05 10.28
C VAL A 53 -4.62 -8.55 10.44
N VAL A 54 -3.37 -9.01 10.38
CA VAL A 54 -3.03 -10.43 10.39
C VAL A 54 -2.15 -10.82 11.58
N CYS A 55 -2.24 -12.08 12.02
CA CYS A 55 -1.37 -12.60 13.09
C CYS A 55 0.12 -12.58 12.71
N PHE A 56 0.42 -12.88 11.44
CA PHE A 56 1.82 -13.01 11.00
C PHE A 56 1.98 -12.69 9.51
N VAL A 57 2.74 -11.62 9.22
CA VAL A 57 2.92 -11.04 7.87
C VAL A 57 3.72 -11.90 6.89
N TYR A 58 4.35 -12.97 7.37
CA TYR A 58 5.10 -13.92 6.53
C TYR A 58 4.33 -15.22 6.27
N ASN A 59 3.25 -15.49 7.00
CA ASN A 59 2.43 -16.68 6.79
C ASN A 59 1.45 -16.49 5.63
N LYS A 60 1.37 -17.49 4.76
CA LYS A 60 0.51 -17.50 3.57
C LYS A 60 -0.97 -17.39 3.93
N ASP A 61 -1.44 -18.17 4.89
CA ASP A 61 -2.86 -18.23 5.22
C ASP A 61 -3.33 -16.94 5.89
N CYS A 62 -2.48 -16.33 6.71
CA CYS A 62 -2.68 -14.99 7.28
C CYS A 62 -2.84 -13.94 6.17
N MET A 63 -1.85 -13.83 5.27
CA MET A 63 -1.82 -12.78 4.23
C MET A 63 -2.86 -12.97 3.11
N MET A 64 -3.38 -14.19 2.95
CA MET A 64 -4.40 -14.53 1.96
C MET A 64 -5.82 -14.60 2.57
N SER A 65 -6.01 -14.11 3.80
CA SER A 65 -7.29 -14.07 4.51
C SER A 65 -7.93 -15.45 4.70
N ARG A 66 -7.12 -16.47 4.96
CA ARG A 66 -7.53 -17.87 5.20
C ARG A 66 -7.36 -18.31 6.66
N CYS A 67 -6.68 -17.51 7.47
CA CYS A 67 -6.48 -17.77 8.89
C CYS A 67 -7.69 -17.28 9.69
N SER A 68 -8.34 -18.18 10.45
CA SER A 68 -9.48 -17.85 11.31
C SER A 68 -9.13 -17.04 12.56
N ASN A 69 -7.85 -16.97 12.92
CA ASN A 69 -7.38 -16.35 14.15
C ASN A 69 -6.87 -14.92 13.94
N CYS A 70 -6.88 -14.42 12.69
CA CYS A 70 -6.41 -13.07 12.40
C CYS A 70 -7.31 -12.02 13.07
N PRO A 71 -6.71 -10.95 13.64
CA PRO A 71 -7.48 -9.86 14.25
C PRO A 71 -8.48 -9.20 13.29
N GLY A 72 -8.15 -9.20 12.00
CA GLY A 72 -9.02 -8.69 10.95
C GLY A 72 -9.00 -7.16 10.85
N THR A 73 -9.85 -6.64 9.97
CA THR A 73 -9.92 -5.21 9.66
C THR A 73 -10.49 -4.37 10.80
N GLU A 74 -11.31 -4.98 11.67
CA GLU A 74 -11.89 -4.29 12.83
C GLU A 74 -10.81 -3.86 13.83
N ASN A 75 -9.83 -4.74 14.09
CA ASN A 75 -8.71 -4.42 14.96
C ASN A 75 -7.87 -3.26 14.41
N LEU A 76 -7.68 -3.20 13.09
CA LEU A 76 -7.02 -2.06 12.45
C LEU A 76 -7.84 -0.77 12.56
N LYS A 77 -9.17 -0.86 12.40
CA LYS A 77 -10.08 0.29 12.54
C LYS A 77 -9.98 0.89 13.95
N LEU A 78 -10.11 0.07 14.98
CA LEU A 78 -9.99 0.51 16.38
C LEU A 78 -8.62 1.12 16.68
N TYR A 79 -7.54 0.52 16.16
CA TYR A 79 -6.19 1.08 16.31
C TYR A 79 -6.05 2.48 15.67
N LEU A 80 -6.65 2.69 14.50
CA LEU A 80 -6.62 3.99 13.81
C LEU A 80 -7.50 5.03 14.51
N GLU A 81 -8.67 4.61 14.99
CA GLU A 81 -9.54 5.48 15.79
C GLU A 81 -8.82 5.97 17.04
N ASP A 82 -8.17 5.08 17.79
CA ASP A 82 -7.39 5.40 18.99
C ASP A 82 -6.22 6.35 18.65
N LEU A 83 -5.39 5.99 17.67
CA LEU A 83 -4.23 6.78 17.24
C LEU A 83 -4.61 8.21 16.83
N ILE A 84 -5.69 8.37 16.05
CA ILE A 84 -6.14 9.68 15.57
C ILE A 84 -6.82 10.47 16.69
N SER A 85 -7.47 9.80 17.65
CA SER A 85 -8.10 10.44 18.80
C SER A 85 -7.06 11.05 19.74
N GLU A 86 -6.02 10.29 20.08
CA GLU A 86 -4.98 10.72 21.04
C GLU A 86 -4.15 11.90 20.52
N GLU A 87 -3.84 11.94 19.22
CA GLU A 87 -3.03 13.02 18.66
C GLU A 87 -3.85 14.28 18.32
N ARG A 88 -5.17 14.15 18.12
CA ARG A 88 -5.98 15.15 17.40
C ARG A 88 -7.46 15.17 17.82
N GLU A 89 -7.76 15.32 19.11
CA GLU A 89 -9.15 15.41 19.65
C GLU A 89 -10.08 16.41 18.92
N SER A 90 -9.54 17.43 18.23
CA SER A 90 -10.31 18.43 17.48
C SER A 90 -10.39 18.22 15.96
N VAL A 91 -9.83 17.12 15.42
CA VAL A 91 -9.73 16.93 13.97
C VAL A 91 -10.93 16.16 13.44
N THR A 92 -11.82 16.91 12.77
CA THR A 92 -13.00 16.38 12.09
C THR A 92 -12.70 15.88 10.67
N SER A 93 -11.62 16.37 10.05
CA SER A 93 -11.25 16.04 8.68
C SER A 93 -9.75 15.92 8.49
N VAL A 94 -9.35 14.99 7.61
CA VAL A 94 -7.96 14.69 7.28
C VAL A 94 -7.72 15.03 5.82
N THR A 95 -6.66 15.79 5.56
CA THR A 95 -6.18 16.04 4.19
C THR A 95 -5.07 15.05 3.88
N TYR A 96 -5.18 14.32 2.78
CA TYR A 96 -4.19 13.32 2.39
C TYR A 96 -4.01 13.24 0.88
N LYS A 97 -2.93 12.57 0.45
CA LYS A 97 -2.63 12.36 -0.97
C LYS A 97 -2.85 10.92 -1.38
N GLN A 98 -3.35 10.70 -2.59
CA GLN A 98 -3.39 9.36 -3.19
C GLN A 98 -3.23 9.45 -4.71
N TRP A 99 -2.70 8.39 -5.32
CA TRP A 99 -2.77 8.21 -6.77
C TRP A 99 -4.12 7.65 -7.18
N ASP A 100 -4.73 8.27 -8.18
CA ASP A 100 -5.92 7.77 -8.87
C ASP A 100 -5.55 6.89 -10.08
N HIS A 101 -6.42 5.94 -10.40
CA HIS A 101 -6.24 4.93 -11.45
C HIS A 101 -6.96 5.30 -12.77
N THR A 102 -7.47 6.53 -12.90
CA THR A 102 -8.03 7.05 -14.15
C THR A 102 -6.96 7.22 -15.22
N ASP A 103 -7.37 7.28 -16.50
CA ASP A 103 -6.48 7.39 -17.66
C ASP A 103 -5.50 8.57 -17.51
N GLY A 104 -4.26 8.25 -17.11
CA GLY A 104 -3.23 9.22 -16.78
C GLY A 104 -3.00 9.42 -15.28
N ASN A 105 -2.73 8.32 -14.55
CA ASN A 105 -2.29 8.25 -13.14
C ASN A 105 -1.98 9.63 -12.53
N LYS A 106 -2.91 10.15 -11.74
CA LYS A 106 -2.82 11.50 -11.16
C LYS A 106 -2.68 11.42 -9.65
N LEU A 107 -1.74 12.19 -9.10
CA LEU A 107 -1.64 12.37 -7.65
C LEU A 107 -2.65 13.45 -7.23
N GLU A 108 -3.61 13.06 -6.41
CA GLU A 108 -4.67 13.93 -5.93
C GLU A 108 -4.49 14.23 -4.45
N THR A 109 -4.94 15.41 -4.04
CA THR A 109 -5.04 15.80 -2.63
C THR A 109 -6.52 15.81 -2.27
N ILE A 110 -6.89 15.02 -1.27
CA ILE A 110 -8.27 14.75 -0.88
C ILE A 110 -8.44 15.25 0.55
N LEU A 111 -9.51 16.00 0.79
CA LEU A 111 -10.02 16.29 2.13
C LEU A 111 -11.16 15.33 2.41
N ALA A 112 -11.02 14.47 3.41
CA ALA A 112 -12.06 13.53 3.83
C ALA A 112 -12.40 13.76 5.30
N GLU A 113 -13.62 13.39 5.69
CA GLU A 113 -13.95 13.28 7.10
C GLU A 113 -13.11 12.18 7.75
N ARG A 114 -12.88 12.31 9.07
CA ARG A 114 -12.05 11.37 9.83
C ARG A 114 -12.49 9.92 9.61
N ASP A 115 -13.79 9.65 9.71
CA ASP A 115 -14.33 8.30 9.65
C ASP A 115 -14.17 7.70 8.24
N ASP A 116 -14.47 8.50 7.20
CA ASP A 116 -14.25 8.12 5.81
C ASP A 116 -12.77 7.83 5.52
N TYR A 117 -11.86 8.63 6.07
CA TYR A 117 -10.41 8.43 5.95
C TYR A 117 -9.99 7.09 6.57
N ILE A 118 -10.46 6.78 7.79
CA ILE A 118 -10.15 5.54 8.49
C ILE A 118 -10.68 4.34 7.70
N GLU A 119 -11.95 4.36 7.29
CA GLU A 119 -12.53 3.28 6.51
C GLU A 119 -11.80 3.04 5.18
N LYS A 120 -11.43 4.14 4.50
CA LYS A 120 -10.65 4.06 3.27
C LYS A 120 -9.29 3.43 3.50
N LEU A 121 -8.58 3.84 4.55
CA LEU A 121 -7.26 3.30 4.88
C LEU A 121 -7.34 1.81 5.22
N VAL A 122 -8.32 1.40 6.03
CA VAL A 122 -8.58 -0.01 6.38
C VAL A 122 -8.77 -0.85 5.11
N VAL A 123 -9.60 -0.39 4.17
CA VAL A 123 -9.83 -1.09 2.90
C VAL A 123 -8.54 -1.21 2.08
N LEU A 124 -7.73 -0.15 2.03
CA LEU A 124 -6.47 -0.15 1.28
C LEU A 124 -5.43 -1.08 1.92
N VAL A 125 -5.28 -1.08 3.25
CA VAL A 125 -4.37 -1.99 3.96
C VAL A 125 -4.80 -3.44 3.79
N ASN A 126 -6.10 -3.74 3.85
CA ASN A 126 -6.61 -5.10 3.61
C ASN A 126 -6.29 -5.58 2.18
N LYS A 127 -6.52 -4.74 1.16
CA LYS A 127 -6.13 -5.05 -0.23
C LYS A 127 -4.61 -5.21 -0.39
N LEU A 128 -3.85 -4.34 0.28
CA LEU A 128 -2.39 -4.37 0.27
C LEU A 128 -1.86 -5.68 0.87
N THR A 129 -2.51 -6.21 1.90
CA THR A 129 -2.09 -7.44 2.61
C THR A 129 -1.93 -8.61 1.63
N THR A 130 -2.97 -8.90 0.86
CA THR A 130 -2.92 -9.96 -0.18
C THR A 130 -1.97 -9.59 -1.31
N HIS A 131 -2.02 -8.35 -1.80
CA HIS A 131 -1.16 -7.89 -2.88
C HIS A 131 0.34 -8.02 -2.53
N HIS A 132 0.73 -7.63 -1.32
CA HIS A 132 2.11 -7.68 -0.83
C HIS A 132 2.64 -9.11 -0.85
N PHE A 133 1.86 -10.06 -0.35
CA PHE A 133 2.26 -11.46 -0.35
C PHE A 133 2.41 -11.99 -1.78
N VAL A 134 1.43 -11.75 -2.65
CA VAL A 134 1.47 -12.21 -4.04
C VAL A 134 2.67 -11.63 -4.79
N ALA A 135 2.88 -10.31 -4.73
CA ALA A 135 3.99 -9.64 -5.40
C ALA A 135 5.36 -10.15 -4.91
N ARG A 136 5.51 -10.40 -3.61
CA ARG A 136 6.75 -10.95 -3.03
C ARG A 136 7.04 -12.36 -3.55
N ASN A 137 6.03 -13.24 -3.58
CA ASN A 137 6.18 -14.61 -4.06
C ASN A 137 6.43 -14.66 -5.57
N GLN A 138 5.73 -13.83 -6.36
CA GLN A 138 5.99 -13.71 -7.79
C GLN A 138 7.44 -13.29 -8.04
N SER A 139 7.93 -12.26 -7.34
CA SER A 139 9.31 -11.79 -7.47
C SER A 139 10.32 -12.89 -7.11
N ALA A 140 10.08 -13.65 -6.04
CA ALA A 140 10.94 -14.76 -5.65
C ALA A 140 10.97 -15.89 -6.70
N TYR A 141 9.82 -16.23 -7.28
CA TYR A 141 9.72 -17.26 -8.32
C TYR A 141 10.50 -16.88 -9.59
N PHE A 142 10.43 -15.62 -10.02
CA PHE A 142 11.17 -15.12 -11.19
C PHE A 142 12.68 -15.08 -10.99
N VAL A 143 13.17 -15.00 -9.74
CA VAL A 143 14.61 -15.10 -9.43
C VAL A 143 15.11 -16.54 -9.55
N HIS A 144 14.30 -17.52 -9.17
CA HIS A 144 14.66 -18.95 -9.23
C HIS A 144 14.48 -19.57 -10.62
N SER A 145 13.78 -18.90 -11.53
CA SER A 145 13.51 -19.37 -12.89
C SER A 145 14.53 -18.85 -13.94
N LYS A 146 15.72 -18.44 -13.49
CA LYS A 146 16.81 -17.93 -14.33
C LYS A 146 18.05 -18.80 -14.25
#